data_AF-A0A960UM98-F1
#
_entry.id   AF-A0A960UM98-F1
#
_cell.length_a   1.000
_cell.length_b   1.000
_cell.length_c   1.000
_cell.angle_alpha   90.00
_cell.angle_beta   90.00
_cell.angle_gamma   90.00
#
_symmetry.space_group_name_H-M   'P 1'
#
loop_
_entity.id
_entity.type
_entity.pdbx_description
1 polymer ?
#
loop_
_entity_poly.entity_id
_entity_poly.type
_entity_poly.pdbx_seq_one_letter_code
_entity_poly.pdbx_strand_id
1 'polypeptide(L)'
;IRSIPHQLKEKVDLVARGEVYMTFADFEKFNEESDNIYANPRNLSAGSLKHKKSRDTARRPLRWVAFDVHLSSNPDKFQSDTDLLSYVNQLGLPVFEANKIIVFRSGSDLRKAISSFEEKREEVAFPVDGLVLKLDDRFRRLDLGFTAASPRWATALKFEPDLAETTVEEIEVFVGRTGRITPRARLQPVQLAGTTVTFATLHNADFIEKLGVRVGSLVRVSKRGEIIPAVEEVIDPGKGAPFKFPDRCPSCSTPLVREDEMVDWLCPNTQCPEKEISALVFFFLAGGNTWPAGEPNCGCDFGFFLSIV
;
A
#
# COMPACT_ATOMS: atom_id res chain seq x y z
N ILE A 1 4.94 14.62 18.21
CA ILE A 1 5.12 15.16 16.84
C ILE A 1 5.06 16.68 16.96
N ARG A 2 6.15 17.40 16.66
CA ARG A 2 6.26 18.83 17.02
C ARG A 2 5.29 19.74 16.26
N SER A 3 4.89 19.35 15.05
CA SER A 3 3.95 20.14 14.24
C SER A 3 2.51 20.08 14.72
N ILE A 4 2.15 19.14 15.61
CA ILE A 4 0.79 19.08 16.17
C ILE A 4 0.71 20.06 17.35
N PRO A 5 -0.11 21.12 17.28
CA PRO A 5 -0.25 22.05 18.37
C PRO A 5 -0.94 21.39 19.57
N HIS A 6 -0.45 21.68 20.78
CA HIS A 6 -1.16 21.27 22.01
C HIS A 6 -2.34 22.19 22.33
N GLN A 7 -2.36 23.40 21.76
CA GLN A 7 -3.42 24.40 21.94
C GLN A 7 -3.69 25.09 20.61
N LEU A 8 -4.96 25.22 20.25
CA LEU A 8 -5.42 26.06 19.15
C LEU A 8 -5.60 27.50 19.64
N LYS A 9 -5.56 28.47 18.72
CA LYS A 9 -5.74 29.90 19.05
C LYS A 9 -7.13 30.23 19.60
N GLU A 10 -8.13 29.43 19.24
CA GLU A 10 -9.50 29.55 19.71
C GLU A 10 -9.98 28.24 20.32
N LYS A 11 -10.97 28.32 21.22
CA LYS A 11 -11.65 27.13 21.75
C LYS A 11 -12.65 26.62 20.72
N VAL A 12 -12.31 25.53 20.06
CA VAL A 12 -13.15 24.88 19.05
C VAL A 12 -13.11 23.38 19.28
N ASP A 13 -14.29 22.76 19.31
CA ASP A 13 -14.41 21.30 19.34
C ASP A 13 -14.37 20.77 17.91
N LEU A 14 -13.33 20.01 17.58
CA LEU A 14 -13.14 19.44 16.26
C LEU A 14 -12.47 18.06 16.32
N VAL A 15 -12.68 17.28 15.26
CA VAL A 15 -11.95 16.05 14.96
C VAL A 15 -11.16 16.27 13.69
N ALA A 16 -9.84 16.16 13.76
CA ALA A 16 -8.97 16.27 12.61
C ALA A 16 -8.35 14.92 12.26
N ARG A 17 -8.44 14.57 10.97
CA ARG A 17 -7.73 13.47 10.34
C ARG A 17 -6.64 14.04 9.46
N GLY A 18 -5.52 13.34 9.45
CA GLY A 18 -4.32 13.81 8.81
C GLY A 18 -3.29 12.71 8.64
N GLU A 19 -2.23 13.04 7.92
CA GLU A 19 -1.14 12.12 7.63
C GLU A 19 0.08 12.49 8.47
N VAL A 20 0.71 11.48 9.07
CA VAL A 20 2.05 11.63 9.67
C VAL A 20 3.08 11.33 8.60
N TYR A 21 4.04 12.23 8.40
CA TYR A 21 5.05 12.09 7.36
C TYR A 21 6.43 12.58 7.84
N MET A 22 7.45 12.30 7.04
CA MET A 22 8.79 12.88 7.14
C MET A 22 9.19 13.47 5.79
N THR A 23 9.91 14.58 5.81
CA THR A 23 10.52 15.12 4.59
C THR A 23 11.75 14.32 4.19
N PHE A 24 12.13 14.37 2.92
CA PHE A 24 13.35 13.73 2.42
C PHE A 24 14.59 14.15 3.21
N ALA A 25 14.81 15.46 3.39
CA ALA A 25 15.96 15.99 4.13
C ALA A 25 16.03 15.49 5.59
N ASP A 26 14.90 15.48 6.30
CA ASP A 26 14.86 14.97 7.68
C ASP A 26 15.07 13.46 7.75
N PHE A 27 14.57 12.72 6.76
CA PHE A 27 14.77 11.28 6.66
C PHE A 27 16.23 10.93 6.39
N GLU A 28 16.86 11.59 5.42
CA GLU A 28 18.27 11.41 5.07
C GLU A 28 19.16 11.71 6.27
N LYS A 29 18.99 12.89 6.88
CA LYS A 29 19.72 13.26 8.10
C LYS A 29 19.54 12.24 9.22
N PHE A 30 18.31 11.79 9.45
CA PHE A 30 18.02 10.79 10.48
C PHE A 30 18.70 9.45 10.18
N ASN A 31 18.72 9.02 8.91
CA ASN A 31 19.38 7.80 8.48
C ASN A 31 20.91 7.87 8.64
N GLU A 32 21.53 9.02 8.36
CA GLU A 32 22.97 9.23 8.55
C GLU A 32 23.38 9.13 10.02
N GLU A 33 22.54 9.62 10.93
CA GLU A 33 22.79 9.62 12.38
C GLU A 33 22.37 8.30 13.07
N SER A 34 21.71 7.39 12.34
CA SER A 34 21.11 6.17 12.89
C SER A 34 22.00 4.95 12.69
N ASP A 35 22.08 4.09 13.71
CA ASP A 35 22.76 2.78 13.61
C ASP A 35 22.10 1.84 12.60
N ASN A 36 20.84 2.09 12.25
CA ASN A 36 20.07 1.32 11.26
C ASN A 36 19.74 2.19 10.05
N ILE A 37 19.96 1.64 8.86
CA ILE A 37 19.54 2.26 7.60
C ILE A 37 18.08 1.89 7.35
N TYR A 38 17.20 2.90 7.31
CA TYR A 38 15.80 2.72 6.96
C TYR A 38 15.62 2.91 5.45
N ALA A 39 14.74 2.11 4.84
CA ALA A 39 14.53 2.12 3.39
C ALA A 39 13.82 3.38 2.87
N ASN A 40 12.73 3.81 3.49
CA ASN A 40 11.98 4.98 3.03
C ASN A 40 11.28 5.73 4.18
N PRO A 41 10.90 7.02 3.96
CA PRO A 41 10.27 7.84 4.99
C PRO A 41 8.91 7.29 5.46
N ARG A 42 8.15 6.64 4.58
CA ARG A 42 6.82 6.07 4.86
C ARG A 42 6.89 4.95 5.89
N ASN A 43 7.78 3.98 5.67
CA ASN A 43 8.02 2.85 6.56
C ASN A 43 8.57 3.30 7.91
N LEU A 44 9.53 4.24 7.89
CA LEU A 44 10.08 4.80 9.12
C LEU A 44 9.00 5.52 9.94
N SER A 45 8.14 6.32 9.29
CA SER A 45 7.04 7.02 9.96
C SER A 45 6.05 6.05 10.61
N ALA A 46 5.58 5.06 9.85
CA ALA A 46 4.64 4.06 10.33
C ALA A 46 5.20 3.20 11.49
N GLY A 47 6.47 2.78 11.39
CA GLY A 47 7.15 2.04 12.45
C GLY A 47 7.32 2.90 13.72
N SER A 48 7.69 4.17 13.54
CA SER A 48 7.93 5.11 14.65
C SER A 48 6.69 5.35 15.51
N LEU A 49 5.50 5.36 14.91
CA LEU A 49 4.23 5.54 15.64
C LEU A 49 3.83 4.31 16.48
N LYS A 50 4.39 3.13 16.18
CA LYS A 50 4.08 1.87 16.87
C LYS A 50 5.00 1.57 18.05
N HIS A 51 5.91 2.48 18.39
CA HIS A 51 6.80 2.31 19.55
C HIS A 51 6.01 2.30 20.86
N LYS A 52 6.34 1.34 21.75
CA LYS A 52 5.73 1.25 23.09
C LYS A 52 6.04 2.48 23.96
N LYS A 53 7.25 3.03 23.85
CA LYS A 53 7.69 4.20 24.63
C LYS A 53 7.63 5.45 23.74
N SER A 54 6.76 6.39 24.09
CA SER A 54 6.57 7.64 23.34
C SER A 54 7.86 8.47 23.18
N ARG A 55 8.81 8.34 24.11
CA ARG A 55 10.14 8.99 24.02
C ARG A 55 10.94 8.56 22.78
N ASP A 56 10.74 7.34 22.31
CA ASP A 56 11.46 6.81 21.14
C ASP A 56 10.87 7.40 19.85
N THR A 57 9.54 7.56 19.80
CA THR A 57 8.85 8.30 18.73
C THR A 57 9.21 9.79 18.75
N ALA A 58 9.40 10.38 19.93
CA ALA A 58 9.74 11.80 20.08
C ALA A 58 11.10 12.18 19.49
N ARG A 59 12.02 11.23 19.31
CA ARG A 59 13.33 11.41 18.65
C ARG A 59 13.24 11.38 17.13
N ARG A 60 12.12 10.93 16.57
CA ARG A 60 11.93 10.79 15.12
C ARG A 60 11.45 12.13 14.57
N PRO A 61 11.96 12.61 13.41
CA PRO A 61 11.60 13.91 12.84
C PRO A 61 10.23 13.88 12.15
N LEU A 62 9.21 13.42 12.87
CA LEU A 62 7.85 13.29 12.37
C LEU A 62 7.19 14.66 12.29
N ARG A 63 6.46 14.87 11.20
CA ARG A 63 5.48 15.93 11.00
C ARG A 63 4.09 15.31 10.82
N TRP A 64 3.07 16.14 10.96
CA TRP A 64 1.68 15.79 10.73
C TRP A 64 0.96 16.95 10.04
N VAL A 65 0.03 16.61 9.16
CA VAL A 65 -0.77 17.57 8.39
C VAL A 65 -2.21 17.09 8.30
N ALA A 66 -3.15 17.98 8.58
CA ALA A 66 -4.58 17.72 8.47
C ALA A 66 -5.03 17.80 7.00
N PHE A 67 -5.90 16.88 6.60
CA PHE A 67 -6.52 16.88 5.27
C PHE A 67 -8.05 16.69 5.32
N ASP A 68 -8.62 16.32 6.47
CA ASP A 68 -10.06 16.12 6.66
C ASP A 68 -10.41 16.51 8.09
N VAL A 69 -11.27 17.51 8.25
CA VAL A 69 -11.60 18.08 9.57
C VAL A 69 -13.11 18.19 9.71
N HIS A 70 -13.60 17.88 10.91
CA HIS A 70 -15.01 17.92 11.26
C HIS A 70 -15.18 18.78 12.51
N LEU A 71 -15.97 19.84 12.42
CA LEU A 71 -16.35 20.63 13.58
C LEU A 71 -17.46 19.89 14.34
N SER A 72 -17.25 19.66 15.63
CA SER A 72 -18.26 19.04 16.50
C SER A 72 -19.37 20.03 16.85
N SER A 73 -19.00 21.30 17.05
CA SER A 73 -19.94 22.41 17.22
C SER A 73 -20.14 23.13 15.89
N ASN A 74 -21.38 23.32 15.46
CA ASN A 74 -21.73 23.95 14.17
C ASN A 74 -21.09 23.24 12.95
N PRO A 75 -21.41 21.96 12.71
CA PRO A 75 -20.83 21.18 11.60
C PRO A 75 -21.06 21.84 10.22
N ASP A 76 -22.09 22.68 10.11
CA ASP A 76 -22.54 23.37 8.89
C ASP A 76 -21.96 24.79 8.74
N LYS A 77 -21.03 25.20 9.62
CA LYS A 77 -20.41 26.54 9.60
C LYS A 77 -19.74 26.88 8.26
N PHE A 78 -19.24 25.87 7.55
CA PHE A 78 -18.52 26.03 6.28
C PHE A 78 -19.13 25.16 5.19
N GLN A 79 -19.48 25.78 4.06
CA GLN A 79 -19.97 25.08 2.88
C GLN A 79 -18.85 24.38 2.10
N SER A 80 -17.67 25.00 2.01
CA SER A 80 -16.52 24.41 1.33
C SER A 80 -15.55 23.74 2.31
N ASP A 81 -14.91 22.68 1.86
CA ASP A 81 -13.85 21.99 2.60
C ASP A 81 -12.58 22.85 2.62
N THR A 82 -12.31 23.58 1.55
CA THR A 82 -11.18 24.51 1.50
C THR A 82 -11.29 25.66 2.50
N ASP A 83 -12.48 26.22 2.74
CA ASP A 83 -12.66 27.27 3.75
C ASP A 83 -12.48 26.72 5.16
N LEU A 84 -12.96 25.50 5.42
CA LEU A 84 -12.77 24.83 6.70
C LEU A 84 -11.28 24.55 6.96
N LEU A 85 -10.54 24.02 5.98
CA LEU A 85 -9.10 23.80 6.08
C LEU A 85 -8.34 25.13 6.29
N SER A 86 -8.74 26.19 5.60
CA SER A 86 -8.18 27.54 5.79
C SER A 86 -8.42 28.06 7.21
N TYR A 87 -9.64 27.90 7.73
CA TYR A 87 -9.99 28.29 9.10
C TYR A 87 -9.13 27.57 10.14
N VAL A 88 -9.02 26.24 10.07
CA VAL A 88 -8.24 25.49 11.07
C VAL A 88 -6.74 25.73 10.95
N ASN A 89 -6.25 26.07 9.75
CA ASN A 89 -4.88 26.57 9.57
C ASN A 89 -4.64 27.86 10.34
N GLN A 90 -5.59 28.81 10.26
CA GLN A 90 -5.51 30.06 11.01
C GLN A 90 -5.53 29.81 12.52
N LEU A 91 -6.24 28.77 12.99
CA LEU A 91 -6.23 28.33 14.39
C LEU A 91 -4.91 27.68 14.84
N GLY A 92 -3.99 27.38 13.91
CA GLY A 92 -2.68 26.79 14.16
C GLY A 92 -2.58 25.29 13.89
N LEU A 93 -3.65 24.65 13.38
CA LEU A 93 -3.59 23.25 12.97
C LEU A 93 -2.88 23.16 11.61
N PRO A 94 -1.79 22.37 11.45
CA PRO A 94 -1.08 22.30 10.18
C PRO A 94 -1.98 21.69 9.09
N VAL A 95 -2.12 22.38 7.96
CA VAL A 95 -2.74 21.88 6.73
C VAL A 95 -1.73 21.98 5.59
N PHE A 96 -2.02 21.34 4.44
CA PHE A 96 -1.22 21.57 3.24
C PHE A 96 -1.29 23.04 2.82
N GLU A 97 -0.15 23.60 2.39
CA GLU A 97 -0.08 24.98 1.91
C GLU A 97 -1.09 25.24 0.79
N ALA A 98 -1.58 26.48 0.68
CA ALA A 98 -2.62 26.83 -0.28
C ALA A 98 -2.23 26.57 -1.75
N ASN A 99 -0.94 26.68 -2.09
CA ASN A 99 -0.42 26.34 -3.43
C ASN A 99 -0.47 24.84 -3.75
N LYS A 100 -0.67 23.98 -2.75
CA LYS A 100 -0.84 22.52 -2.88
C LYS A 100 -2.33 22.12 -2.91
N ILE A 101 -3.25 23.09 -2.82
CA ILE A 101 -4.71 22.89 -2.92
C ILE A 101 -5.20 23.65 -4.14
N ILE A 102 -5.66 22.91 -5.17
CA ILE A 102 -6.14 23.52 -6.41
C ILE A 102 -7.66 23.32 -6.50
N VAL A 103 -8.41 24.43 -6.43
CA VAL A 103 -9.85 24.43 -6.65
C VAL A 103 -10.13 24.68 -8.12
N PHE A 104 -10.94 23.82 -8.73
CA PHE A 104 -11.31 23.93 -10.14
C PHE A 104 -12.82 23.72 -10.33
N ARG A 105 -13.38 24.26 -11.43
CA ARG A 105 -14.84 24.26 -11.66
C ARG A 105 -15.27 23.51 -12.91
N SER A 106 -14.32 22.97 -13.68
CA SER A 106 -14.59 22.22 -14.91
C SER A 106 -13.63 21.05 -15.10
N GLY A 107 -14.01 20.07 -15.91
CA GLY A 107 -13.15 18.92 -16.22
C GLY A 107 -11.88 19.30 -17.01
N SER A 108 -11.90 20.37 -17.81
CA SER A 108 -10.69 20.89 -18.46
C SER A 108 -9.69 21.47 -17.48
N ASP A 109 -10.18 22.06 -16.39
CA ASP A 109 -9.33 22.61 -15.33
C ASP A 109 -8.70 21.50 -14.47
N LEU A 110 -9.39 20.37 -14.30
CA LEU A 110 -8.84 19.21 -13.59
C LEU A 110 -7.56 18.69 -14.27
N ARG A 111 -7.58 18.49 -15.60
CA ARG A 111 -6.39 18.01 -16.32
C ARG A 111 -5.21 18.97 -16.17
N LYS A 112 -5.46 20.28 -16.31
CA LYS A 112 -4.43 21.30 -16.10
C LYS A 112 -3.87 21.28 -14.68
N ALA A 113 -4.73 21.08 -13.67
CA ALA A 113 -4.32 20.99 -12.27
C ALA A 113 -3.43 19.76 -12.02
N ILE A 114 -3.78 18.60 -12.61
CA ILE A 114 -2.97 17.38 -12.52
C ILE A 114 -1.61 17.61 -13.16
N SER A 115 -1.55 18.06 -14.42
CA SER A 115 -0.29 18.26 -15.13
C SER A 115 0.62 19.28 -14.45
N SER A 116 0.06 20.40 -13.96
CA SER A 116 0.81 21.42 -13.20
C SER A 116 1.42 20.87 -11.91
N PHE A 117 0.75 19.91 -11.25
CA PHE A 117 1.31 19.26 -10.07
C PHE A 117 2.37 18.22 -10.42
N GLU A 118 2.15 17.43 -11.47
CA GLU A 118 3.13 16.43 -11.94
C GLU A 118 4.46 17.09 -12.29
N GLU A 119 4.44 18.24 -12.97
CA GLU A 119 5.64 19.04 -13.27
C GLU A 119 6.39 19.51 -12.02
N LYS A 120 5.67 19.76 -10.92
CA LYS A 120 6.22 20.27 -9.66
C LYS A 120 6.38 19.19 -8.60
N ARG A 121 6.14 17.92 -8.94
CA ARG A 121 6.15 16.81 -7.99
C ARG A 121 7.50 16.71 -7.26
N GLU A 122 8.60 16.92 -7.99
CA GLU A 122 9.95 16.87 -7.44
C GLU A 122 10.25 18.01 -6.44
N GLU A 123 9.47 19.10 -6.46
CA GLU A 123 9.57 20.20 -5.49
C GLU A 123 8.91 19.85 -4.14
N VAL A 124 8.11 18.77 -4.08
CA VAL A 124 7.45 18.35 -2.86
C VAL A 124 8.47 17.71 -1.92
N ALA A 125 8.68 18.35 -0.77
CA ALA A 125 9.71 17.95 0.19
C ALA A 125 9.49 16.58 0.89
N PHE A 126 8.44 15.84 0.57
CA PHE A 126 8.09 14.56 1.18
C PHE A 126 7.46 13.60 0.15
N PRO A 127 7.48 12.27 0.39
CA PRO A 127 6.93 11.29 -0.55
C PRO A 127 5.45 11.51 -0.81
N VAL A 128 5.08 11.52 -2.10
CA VAL A 128 3.70 11.57 -2.58
C VAL A 128 3.48 10.52 -3.67
N ASP A 129 2.42 9.72 -3.52
CA ASP A 129 2.05 8.64 -4.44
C ASP A 129 0.87 9.03 -5.36
N GLY A 130 0.36 10.25 -5.22
CA GLY A 130 -0.72 10.78 -6.04
C GLY A 130 -1.34 12.06 -5.50
N LEU A 131 -2.48 12.40 -6.07
CA LEU A 131 -3.38 13.47 -5.66
C LEU A 131 -4.68 12.89 -5.08
N VAL A 132 -5.36 13.66 -4.23
CA VAL A 132 -6.71 13.31 -3.78
C VAL A 132 -7.69 14.33 -4.35
N LEU A 133 -8.54 13.87 -5.27
CA LEU A 133 -9.65 14.65 -5.78
C LEU A 133 -10.82 14.56 -4.80
N LYS A 134 -11.31 15.69 -4.30
CA LYS A 134 -12.48 15.78 -3.42
C LYS A 134 -13.51 16.75 -3.98
N LEU A 135 -14.78 16.43 -3.82
CA LEU A 135 -15.85 17.40 -4.02
C LEU A 135 -15.76 18.46 -2.91
N ASP A 136 -15.50 19.72 -3.27
CA ASP A 136 -15.28 20.78 -2.27
C ASP A 136 -16.55 21.13 -1.47
N ASP A 137 -17.72 21.08 -2.09
CA ASP A 137 -19.01 21.32 -1.42
C ASP A 137 -19.31 20.19 -0.40
N ARG A 138 -19.26 20.53 0.89
CA ARG A 138 -19.43 19.58 2.00
C ARG A 138 -20.86 19.08 2.15
N PHE A 139 -21.87 19.87 1.80
CA PHE A 139 -23.26 19.44 1.92
C PHE A 139 -23.59 18.39 0.85
N ARG A 140 -23.09 18.57 -0.37
CA ARG A 140 -23.24 17.56 -1.44
C ARG A 140 -22.52 16.24 -1.13
N ARG A 141 -21.50 16.24 -0.26
CA ARG A 141 -20.86 15.00 0.20
C ARG A 141 -21.83 14.11 0.98
N LEU A 142 -22.77 14.71 1.72
CA LEU A 142 -23.78 13.99 2.49
C LEU A 142 -24.73 13.22 1.55
N ASP A 143 -25.16 13.86 0.47
CA ASP A 143 -26.02 13.23 -0.55
C ASP A 143 -25.32 12.07 -1.28
N LEU A 144 -24.02 12.22 -1.57
CA LEU A 144 -23.23 11.19 -2.22
C LEU A 144 -22.90 10.01 -1.29
N GLY A 145 -22.69 10.28 -0.01
CA GLY A 145 -22.43 9.25 1.00
C GLY A 145 -21.18 8.40 0.74
N PHE A 146 -21.24 7.15 1.17
CA PHE A 146 -20.12 6.22 1.22
C PHE A 146 -20.50 4.86 0.61
N THR A 147 -19.52 4.13 0.12
CA THR A 147 -19.58 2.68 -0.10
C THR A 147 -19.13 1.95 1.16
N ALA A 148 -19.09 0.61 1.14
CA ALA A 148 -18.55 -0.17 2.25
C ALA A 148 -17.06 0.13 2.55
N ALA A 149 -16.30 0.62 1.55
CA ALA A 149 -14.85 0.79 1.66
C ALA A 149 -14.37 2.25 1.49
N SER A 150 -15.14 3.12 0.85
CA SER A 150 -14.67 4.47 0.47
C SER A 150 -15.79 5.50 0.32
N PRO A 151 -15.50 6.81 0.50
CA PRO A 151 -16.43 7.89 0.14
C PRO A 151 -16.72 7.91 -1.36
N ARG A 152 -17.93 8.32 -1.76
CA ARG A 152 -18.29 8.53 -3.17
C ARG A 152 -17.88 9.90 -3.71
N TRP A 153 -17.55 10.83 -2.82
CA TRP A 153 -17.23 12.22 -3.11
C TRP A 153 -15.72 12.50 -3.19
N ALA A 154 -14.88 11.47 -3.03
CA ALA A 154 -13.44 11.61 -3.16
C ALA A 154 -12.81 10.39 -3.85
N THR A 155 -11.72 10.61 -4.57
CA THR A 155 -10.93 9.55 -5.21
C THR A 155 -9.44 9.89 -5.19
N ALA A 156 -8.60 8.87 -5.14
CA ALA A 156 -7.15 9.02 -5.26
C ALA A 156 -6.73 8.89 -6.73
N LEU A 157 -6.07 9.92 -7.24
CA LEU A 157 -5.43 9.96 -8.55
C LEU A 157 -3.96 9.63 -8.36
N LYS A 158 -3.60 8.35 -8.48
CA LYS A 158 -2.22 7.90 -8.30
C LYS A 158 -1.37 8.32 -9.48
N PHE A 159 -0.12 8.71 -9.21
CA PHE A 159 0.86 8.91 -10.28
C PHE A 159 1.20 7.59 -10.95
N GLU A 160 1.76 7.69 -12.16
CA GLU A 160 2.40 6.54 -12.77
C GLU A 160 3.47 6.01 -11.80
N PRO A 161 3.50 4.69 -11.55
CA PRO A 161 4.41 4.12 -10.59
C PRO A 161 5.84 4.28 -11.11
N ASP A 162 6.79 4.45 -10.18
CA ASP A 162 8.21 4.37 -10.55
C ASP A 162 8.46 3.01 -11.22
N LEU A 163 9.27 3.04 -12.27
CA LEU A 163 9.65 1.87 -13.03
C LEU A 163 11.16 1.65 -12.91
N ALA A 164 11.56 0.39 -12.75
CA ALA A 164 12.97 0.00 -12.85
C ALA A 164 13.11 -1.21 -13.76
N GLU A 165 14.25 -1.31 -14.43
CA GLU A 165 14.58 -2.44 -15.29
C GLU A 165 15.46 -3.43 -14.52
N THR A 166 15.15 -4.72 -14.61
CA THR A 166 15.95 -5.78 -13.99
C THR A 166 15.77 -7.10 -14.73
N THR A 167 16.59 -8.09 -14.39
CA THR A 167 16.56 -9.42 -14.99
C THR A 167 15.81 -10.41 -14.11
N VAL A 168 14.98 -11.25 -14.73
CA VAL A 168 14.32 -12.38 -14.06
C VAL A 168 15.34 -13.51 -13.87
N GLU A 169 15.66 -13.85 -12.63
CA GLU A 169 16.56 -14.96 -12.29
C GLU A 169 15.83 -16.30 -12.26
N GLU A 170 14.60 -16.31 -11.76
CA GLU A 170 13.80 -17.51 -11.57
C GLU A 170 12.30 -17.17 -11.60
N ILE A 171 11.46 -18.11 -12.01
CA ILE A 171 10.01 -18.00 -11.88
C ILE A 171 9.53 -19.13 -10.97
N GLU A 172 8.95 -18.74 -9.85
CA GLU A 172 8.47 -19.64 -8.80
C GLU A 172 6.93 -19.56 -8.73
N VAL A 173 6.29 -20.63 -8.26
CA VAL A 173 4.85 -20.66 -7.98
C VAL A 173 4.56 -21.02 -6.52
N PHE A 174 3.55 -20.38 -5.93
CA PHE A 174 3.15 -20.58 -4.54
C PHE A 174 1.69 -20.98 -4.45
N VAL A 175 1.38 -21.88 -3.54
CA VAL A 175 -0.01 -22.26 -3.23
C VAL A 175 -0.53 -21.28 -2.17
N GLY A 176 -1.52 -20.48 -2.51
CA GLY A 176 -2.19 -19.60 -1.55
C GLY A 176 -3.17 -20.37 -0.65
N ARG A 177 -3.67 -19.69 0.39
CA ARG A 177 -4.67 -20.20 1.33
C ARG A 177 -5.85 -20.93 0.68
N THR A 178 -6.39 -20.37 -0.40
CA THR A 178 -7.56 -20.94 -1.11
C THR A 178 -7.19 -22.05 -2.09
N GLY A 179 -5.90 -22.40 -2.21
CA GLY A 179 -5.37 -23.31 -3.21
C GLY A 179 -4.93 -22.62 -4.50
N ARG A 180 -5.08 -21.30 -4.62
CA ARG A 180 -4.64 -20.54 -5.81
C ARG A 180 -3.14 -20.63 -6.03
N ILE A 181 -2.74 -21.07 -7.21
CA ILE A 181 -1.33 -21.11 -7.62
C ILE A 181 -0.93 -19.74 -8.16
N THR A 182 -0.14 -19.02 -7.38
CA THR A 182 0.26 -17.65 -7.68
C THR A 182 1.72 -17.63 -8.13
N PRO A 183 2.03 -17.20 -9.36
CA PRO A 183 3.40 -17.07 -9.83
C PRO A 183 4.05 -15.77 -9.37
N ARG A 184 5.37 -15.83 -9.14
CA ARG A 184 6.23 -14.66 -8.93
C ARG A 184 7.58 -14.83 -9.63
N ALA A 185 8.14 -13.72 -10.06
CA ALA A 185 9.52 -13.65 -10.54
C ALA A 185 10.45 -13.35 -9.38
N ARG A 186 11.53 -14.13 -9.25
CA ARG A 186 12.73 -13.74 -8.54
C ARG A 186 13.57 -12.88 -9.48
N LEU A 187 14.00 -11.73 -8.99
CA LEU A 187 14.66 -10.70 -9.77
C LEU A 187 16.09 -10.52 -9.28
N GLN A 188 16.97 -10.16 -10.19
CA GLN A 188 18.23 -9.54 -9.80
C GLN A 188 17.89 -8.29 -8.95
N PRO A 189 18.52 -8.11 -7.77
CA PRO A 189 18.16 -7.03 -6.86
C PRO A 189 18.20 -5.66 -7.56
N VAL A 190 17.09 -4.92 -7.49
CA VAL A 190 16.95 -3.60 -8.13
C VAL A 190 16.39 -2.58 -7.14
N GLN A 191 16.89 -1.34 -7.19
CA GLN A 191 16.35 -0.25 -6.38
C GLN A 191 15.08 0.30 -7.04
N LEU A 192 13.99 0.33 -6.27
CA LEU A 192 12.70 0.85 -6.72
C LEU A 192 11.96 1.49 -5.53
N ALA A 193 11.53 2.74 -5.69
CA ALA A 193 10.87 3.53 -4.64
C ALA A 193 11.59 3.47 -3.27
N GLY A 194 12.92 3.65 -3.28
CA GLY A 194 13.77 3.65 -2.07
C GLY A 194 13.98 2.28 -1.41
N THR A 195 13.55 1.18 -2.04
CA THR A 195 13.73 -0.17 -1.49
C THR A 195 14.35 -1.11 -2.52
N THR A 196 15.09 -2.11 -2.04
CA THR A 196 15.58 -3.19 -2.89
C THR A 196 14.47 -4.20 -3.13
N VAL A 197 14.11 -4.41 -4.40
CA VAL A 197 13.12 -5.40 -4.83
C VAL A 197 13.85 -6.62 -5.36
N THR A 198 13.51 -7.79 -4.81
CA THR A 198 14.04 -9.11 -5.22
C THR A 198 12.96 -10.06 -5.72
N PHE A 199 11.69 -9.74 -5.50
CA PHE A 199 10.55 -10.50 -5.99
C PHE A 199 9.47 -9.57 -6.54
N ALA A 200 8.84 -9.96 -7.63
CA ALA A 200 7.66 -9.31 -8.18
C ALA A 200 6.59 -10.33 -8.57
N THR A 201 5.31 -9.98 -8.38
CA THR A 201 4.21 -10.84 -8.82
C THR A 201 4.12 -10.89 -10.34
N LEU A 202 3.74 -12.07 -10.85
CA LEU A 202 3.37 -12.30 -12.25
C LEU A 202 1.85 -12.50 -12.40
N HIS A 203 1.07 -12.13 -11.39
CA HIS A 203 -0.39 -12.25 -11.32
C HIS A 203 -0.93 -13.69 -11.42
N ASN A 204 -0.93 -14.28 -12.61
CA ASN A 204 -1.49 -15.60 -12.92
C ASN A 204 -0.84 -16.21 -14.18
N ALA A 205 -1.26 -17.43 -14.56
CA ALA A 205 -0.71 -18.16 -15.70
C ALA A 205 -0.92 -17.43 -17.04
N ASP A 206 -2.12 -16.90 -17.27
CA ASP A 206 -2.46 -16.18 -18.51
C ASP A 206 -1.62 -14.92 -18.67
N PHE A 207 -1.36 -14.22 -17.55
CA PHE A 207 -0.50 -13.04 -17.56
C PHE A 207 0.93 -13.40 -17.94
N ILE A 208 1.49 -14.51 -17.46
CA ILE A 208 2.82 -14.99 -17.88
C ILE A 208 2.85 -15.24 -19.39
N GLU A 209 1.85 -15.95 -19.91
CA GLU A 209 1.78 -16.31 -21.32
C GLU A 209 1.66 -15.07 -22.21
N LYS A 210 0.75 -14.15 -21.85
CA LYS A 210 0.54 -12.88 -22.55
C LYS A 210 1.78 -11.99 -22.50
N LEU A 211 2.43 -11.91 -21.35
CA LEU A 211 3.62 -11.10 -21.13
C LEU A 211 4.85 -11.69 -21.84
N GLY A 212 4.87 -13.02 -22.06
CA GLY A 212 5.98 -13.73 -22.69
C GLY A 212 7.25 -13.78 -21.83
N VAL A 213 7.12 -13.57 -20.52
CA VAL A 213 8.24 -13.53 -19.57
C VAL A 213 8.89 -14.90 -19.39
N ARG A 214 10.21 -14.91 -19.25
CA ARG A 214 11.04 -16.10 -19.14
C ARG A 214 12.14 -15.88 -18.13
N VAL A 215 12.77 -16.97 -17.71
CA VAL A 215 14.04 -16.88 -16.98
C VAL A 215 15.09 -16.24 -17.89
N GLY A 216 15.78 -15.23 -17.37
CA GLY A 216 16.74 -14.40 -18.10
C GLY A 216 16.13 -13.23 -18.86
N SER A 217 14.80 -13.01 -18.82
CA SER A 217 14.19 -11.84 -19.45
C SER A 217 14.63 -10.55 -18.76
N LEU A 218 14.90 -9.51 -19.54
CA LEU A 218 14.97 -8.13 -19.07
C LEU A 218 13.55 -7.60 -18.99
N VAL A 219 13.13 -7.17 -17.80
CA VAL A 219 11.77 -6.76 -17.52
C VAL A 219 11.73 -5.40 -16.85
N ARG A 220 10.61 -4.69 -17.05
CA ARG A 220 10.30 -3.49 -16.30
C ARG A 220 9.38 -3.85 -15.15
N VAL A 221 9.76 -3.41 -13.96
CA VAL A 221 9.03 -3.66 -12.71
C VAL A 221 8.57 -2.37 -12.07
N SER A 222 7.39 -2.42 -11.46
CA SER A 222 6.80 -1.30 -10.73
C SER A 222 6.44 -1.72 -9.30
N LYS A 223 6.09 -0.75 -8.44
CA LYS A 223 5.40 -1.01 -7.18
C LYS A 223 4.00 -0.42 -7.17
N ARG A 224 3.00 -1.28 -7.08
CA ARG A 224 1.61 -0.85 -6.90
C ARG A 224 1.43 -0.25 -5.51
N GLY A 225 1.09 1.04 -5.48
CA GLY A 225 0.94 1.81 -4.25
C GLY A 225 2.20 1.81 -3.37
N GLU A 226 3.39 1.83 -4.00
CA GLU A 226 4.72 1.80 -3.35
C GLU A 226 5.03 0.53 -2.53
N ILE A 227 4.12 -0.45 -2.50
CA ILE A 227 4.23 -1.62 -1.62
C ILE A 227 4.45 -2.91 -2.40
N ILE A 228 3.59 -3.23 -3.37
CA ILE A 228 3.54 -4.56 -4.01
C ILE A 228 4.28 -4.52 -5.34
N PRO A 229 5.44 -5.18 -5.49
CA PRO A 229 6.16 -5.18 -6.76
C PRO A 229 5.50 -6.09 -7.79
N ALA A 230 5.41 -5.64 -9.03
CA ALA A 230 4.83 -6.38 -10.16
C ALA A 230 5.70 -6.21 -11.40
N VAL A 231 5.73 -7.24 -12.25
CA VAL A 231 6.31 -7.12 -13.59
C VAL A 231 5.26 -6.51 -14.52
N GLU A 232 5.60 -5.38 -15.14
CA GLU A 232 4.67 -4.65 -16.01
C GLU A 232 4.85 -5.03 -17.48
N GLU A 233 6.10 -5.16 -17.93
CA GLU A 233 6.43 -5.52 -19.31
C GLU A 233 7.75 -6.28 -19.43
N VAL A 234 7.89 -7.02 -20.52
CA VAL A 234 9.13 -7.66 -20.95
C VAL A 234 9.77 -6.77 -22.02
N ILE A 235 10.96 -6.27 -21.73
CA ILE A 235 11.75 -5.44 -22.65
C ILE A 235 12.50 -6.34 -23.63
N ASP A 236 13.14 -7.39 -23.08
CA ASP A 236 13.77 -8.45 -23.86
C ASP A 236 13.40 -9.81 -23.24
N PRO A 237 12.75 -10.72 -23.98
CA PRO A 237 12.41 -12.04 -23.48
C PRO A 237 13.65 -12.90 -23.18
N GLY A 238 14.82 -12.55 -23.72
CA GLY A 238 16.05 -13.30 -23.60
C GLY A 238 16.02 -14.62 -24.38
N LYS A 239 16.98 -15.50 -24.09
CA LYS A 239 17.15 -16.80 -24.77
C LYS A 239 16.48 -17.97 -24.03
N GLY A 240 15.85 -17.72 -22.88
CA GLY A 240 15.18 -18.74 -22.09
C GLY A 240 14.01 -19.39 -22.83
N ALA A 241 13.67 -20.62 -22.43
CA ALA A 241 12.44 -21.26 -22.86
C ALA A 241 11.22 -20.58 -22.19
N PRO A 242 10.04 -20.56 -22.84
CA PRO A 242 8.82 -20.10 -22.21
C PRO A 242 8.56 -20.86 -20.90
N PHE A 243 8.14 -20.13 -19.86
CA PHE A 243 7.79 -20.75 -18.58
C PHE A 243 6.56 -21.64 -18.76
N LYS A 244 6.69 -22.91 -18.35
CA LYS A 244 5.56 -23.84 -18.31
C LYS A 244 4.95 -23.81 -16.92
N PHE A 245 3.70 -23.36 -16.85
CA PHE A 245 2.95 -23.44 -15.61
C PHE A 245 2.80 -24.92 -15.20
N PRO A 246 3.00 -25.28 -13.93
CA PRO A 246 2.94 -26.68 -13.53
C PRO A 246 1.53 -27.24 -13.69
N ASP A 247 1.44 -28.54 -13.99
CA ASP A 247 0.20 -29.31 -14.05
C ASP A 247 -0.17 -29.91 -12.68
N ARG A 248 0.76 -29.90 -11.73
CA ARG A 248 0.63 -30.45 -10.38
C ARG A 248 1.01 -29.44 -9.32
N CYS A 249 0.33 -29.52 -8.18
CA CYS A 249 0.58 -28.64 -7.04
C CYS A 249 2.02 -28.81 -6.53
N PRO A 250 2.80 -27.73 -6.37
CA PRO A 250 4.18 -27.83 -5.88
C PRO A 250 4.27 -28.28 -4.40
N SER A 251 3.17 -28.22 -3.65
CA SER A 251 3.12 -28.64 -2.24
C SER A 251 2.72 -30.11 -2.06
N CYS A 252 1.66 -30.57 -2.74
CA CYS A 252 1.07 -31.89 -2.51
C CYS A 252 1.02 -32.79 -3.76
N SER A 253 1.55 -32.33 -4.91
CA SER A 253 1.57 -33.04 -6.19
C SER A 253 0.21 -33.42 -6.78
N THR A 254 -0.91 -33.00 -6.18
CA THR A 254 -2.26 -33.17 -6.75
C THR A 254 -2.36 -32.44 -8.09
N PRO A 255 -2.96 -33.04 -9.14
CA PRO A 255 -3.24 -32.35 -10.40
C PRO A 255 -4.00 -31.05 -10.16
N LEU A 256 -3.51 -29.97 -10.76
CA LEU A 256 -4.15 -28.67 -10.66
C LEU A 256 -5.37 -28.64 -11.57
N VAL A 257 -6.38 -27.91 -11.11
CA VAL A 257 -7.61 -27.69 -11.87
C VAL A 257 -7.73 -26.21 -12.18
N ARG A 258 -8.36 -25.93 -13.32
CA ARG A 258 -8.75 -24.59 -13.72
C ARG A 258 -10.20 -24.71 -14.16
N GLU A 259 -11.11 -24.10 -13.41
CA GLU A 259 -12.53 -24.09 -13.75
C GLU A 259 -12.76 -23.29 -15.03
N ASP A 260 -13.80 -23.65 -15.78
CA ASP A 260 -14.19 -22.91 -16.98
C ASP A 260 -14.45 -21.44 -16.61
N GLU A 261 -13.97 -20.51 -17.45
CA GLU A 261 -14.02 -19.05 -17.26
C GLU A 261 -13.12 -18.46 -16.14
N MET A 262 -12.43 -19.28 -15.34
CA MET A 262 -11.48 -18.78 -14.34
C MET A 262 -10.06 -18.61 -14.92
N VAL A 263 -9.36 -17.56 -14.49
CA VAL A 263 -7.95 -17.28 -14.87
C VAL A 263 -6.92 -17.98 -14.00
N ASP A 264 -7.34 -18.40 -12.81
CA ASP A 264 -6.46 -18.91 -11.77
C ASP A 264 -6.45 -20.45 -11.75
N TRP A 265 -5.26 -21.04 -11.67
CA TRP A 265 -5.10 -22.46 -11.38
C TRP A 265 -5.22 -22.72 -9.88
N LEU A 266 -5.87 -23.82 -9.52
CA LEU A 266 -6.22 -24.16 -8.15
C LEU A 266 -5.76 -25.58 -7.80
N CYS A 267 -5.28 -25.75 -6.57
CA CYS A 267 -5.11 -27.04 -5.94
C CYS A 267 -6.45 -27.50 -5.33
N PRO A 268 -7.13 -28.51 -5.90
CA PRO A 268 -8.44 -28.96 -5.43
C PRO A 268 -8.34 -29.74 -4.10
N ASN A 269 -7.15 -30.27 -3.77
CA ASN A 269 -6.93 -31.00 -2.52
C ASN A 269 -7.24 -30.10 -1.32
N THR A 270 -8.21 -30.51 -0.50
CA THR A 270 -8.59 -29.81 0.74
C THR A 270 -7.55 -30.02 1.84
N GLN A 271 -6.80 -31.12 1.80
CA GLN A 271 -5.71 -31.48 2.72
C GLN A 271 -4.32 -31.10 2.16
N CYS A 272 -4.25 -30.04 1.33
CA CYS A 272 -2.97 -29.55 0.84
C CYS A 272 -2.20 -28.91 2.02
N PRO A 273 -0.96 -29.33 2.32
CA PRO A 273 -0.21 -28.80 3.46
C PRO A 273 -0.10 -27.28 3.45
N GLU A 274 0.15 -26.68 2.28
CA GLU A 274 0.28 -25.23 2.17
C GLU A 274 -1.05 -24.49 2.39
N LYS A 275 -2.19 -25.09 2.01
CA LYS A 275 -3.52 -24.53 2.27
C LYS A 275 -3.81 -24.56 3.77
N GLU A 276 -3.50 -25.67 4.45
CA GLU A 276 -3.68 -25.80 5.90
C GLU A 276 -2.81 -24.82 6.67
N ILE A 277 -1.51 -24.76 6.36
CA ILE A 277 -0.57 -23.82 6.97
C ILE A 277 -1.03 -22.38 6.73
N SER A 278 -1.34 -22.02 5.49
CA SER A 278 -1.81 -20.66 5.15
C SER A 278 -3.15 -20.32 5.82
N ALA A 279 -4.05 -21.28 5.99
CA ALA A 279 -5.32 -21.08 6.68
C ALA A 279 -5.11 -20.86 8.18
N LEU A 280 -4.24 -21.63 8.81
CA LEU A 280 -3.86 -21.46 10.22
C LEU A 280 -3.16 -20.12 10.44
N VAL A 281 -2.17 -19.78 9.62
CA VAL A 281 -1.48 -18.47 9.67
C VAL A 281 -2.50 -17.34 9.52
N PHE A 282 -3.41 -17.45 8.55
CA PHE A 282 -4.47 -16.46 8.39
C PHE A 282 -5.38 -16.39 9.63
N PHE A 283 -5.79 -17.51 10.20
CA PHE A 283 -6.65 -17.55 11.39
C PHE A 283 -6.01 -16.85 12.59
N PHE A 284 -4.72 -17.12 12.86
CA PHE A 284 -4.00 -16.51 13.97
C PHE A 284 -3.69 -15.03 13.72
N LEU A 285 -3.39 -14.62 12.48
CA LEU A 285 -3.06 -13.22 12.16
C LEU A 285 -4.29 -12.33 11.97
N ALA A 286 -5.42 -12.88 11.51
CA ALA A 286 -6.66 -12.14 11.27
C ALA A 286 -7.54 -11.98 12.53
N GLY A 287 -7.07 -12.44 13.70
CA GLY A 287 -7.75 -12.23 14.98
C GLY A 287 -8.75 -13.32 15.39
N GLY A 288 -8.52 -14.57 15.01
CA GLY A 288 -9.32 -15.72 15.47
C GLY A 288 -9.16 -15.99 16.97
N ASN A 289 -9.88 -15.24 17.81
CA ASN A 289 -9.88 -15.39 19.26
C ASN A 289 -10.68 -16.60 19.79
N THR A 290 -11.13 -17.54 18.95
CA THR A 290 -11.81 -18.75 19.41
C THR A 290 -11.57 -19.92 18.46
N TRP A 291 -10.74 -20.88 18.87
CA TRP A 291 -10.78 -22.25 18.34
C TRP A 291 -11.88 -23.01 19.11
N PRO A 292 -12.87 -23.65 18.46
CA PRO A 292 -13.73 -24.59 19.15
C PRO A 292 -12.87 -25.81 19.52
N ALA A 293 -12.45 -25.86 20.78
CA ALA A 293 -11.83 -27.03 21.37
C ALA A 293 -12.86 -28.17 21.36
N GLY A 294 -12.86 -28.97 20.30
CA GLY A 294 -13.84 -30.03 20.18
C GLY A 294 -13.83 -30.70 18.82
N GLU A 295 -12.69 -31.23 18.38
CA GLU A 295 -12.64 -32.46 17.58
C GLU A 295 -11.18 -32.98 17.52
N PRO A 296 -10.88 -34.10 18.20
CA PRO A 296 -9.57 -34.71 18.13
C PRO A 296 -9.59 -35.71 16.97
N ASN A 297 -9.12 -35.30 15.78
CA ASN A 297 -8.55 -36.19 14.73
C ASN A 297 -8.34 -35.43 13.40
N CYS A 298 -7.55 -34.35 13.39
CA CYS A 298 -6.78 -34.04 12.18
C CYS A 298 -5.39 -34.66 12.37
N GLY A 299 -5.08 -35.69 11.59
CA GLY A 299 -3.80 -36.39 11.60
C GLY A 299 -2.65 -35.56 11.02
N CYS A 300 -2.52 -34.33 11.50
CA CYS A 300 -1.47 -33.41 11.10
C CYS A 300 -0.37 -33.45 12.17
N ASP A 301 0.71 -34.18 11.90
CA ASP A 301 1.95 -34.13 12.68
C ASP A 301 2.68 -32.79 12.43
N PHE A 302 2.07 -31.68 12.85
CA PHE A 302 2.75 -30.39 12.88
C PHE A 302 3.33 -30.17 14.28
N GLY A 303 4.66 -30.15 14.37
CA GLY A 303 5.34 -29.65 15.56
C GLY A 303 5.18 -28.13 15.66
N PHE A 304 4.30 -27.66 16.54
CA PHE A 304 4.24 -26.26 16.94
C PHE A 304 4.89 -26.09 18.31
N PHE A 305 5.78 -25.10 18.46
CA PHE A 305 6.24 -24.66 19.77
C PHE A 305 6.08 -23.15 19.90
N LEU A 306 5.42 -22.73 20.99
CA LEU A 306 5.37 -21.35 21.45
C LEU A 306 6.45 -21.17 22.50
N SER A 307 7.43 -20.32 22.20
CA SER A 307 8.39 -19.80 23.17
C SER A 307 7.87 -18.50 23.77
N ILE A 308 8.25 -18.23 25.02
CA ILE A 308 7.89 -17.01 25.77
C ILE A 308 8.39 -15.76 25.01
N VAL A 309 7.57 -14.69 25.05
CA VAL A 309 8.02 -13.29 25.10
C VAL A 309 7.61 -12.73 26.46
#